data_AF-A0A8T4JYA7-F1
#
_entry.id   AF-A0A8T4JYA7-F1
#
_cell.length_a   1.000
_cell.length_b   1.000
_cell.length_c   1.000
_cell.angle_alpha   90.00
_cell.angle_beta   90.00
_cell.angle_gamma   90.00
#
_symmetry.space_group_name_H-M   'P 1'
#
loop_
_entity.id
_entity.type
_entity.pdbx_description
1 polymer ?
#
loop_
_entity_poly.entity_id
_entity_poly.type
_entity_poly.pdbx_seq_one_letter_code
_entity_poly.pdbx_strand_id
1 'polypeptide(L)'
;MKWNYYSPEFECDKINVDLLRYSPWSGHRNFIYDLMANWKPHTVVELGSYYGCSAFAIAQAIKDFQLLSVFYGVDTWRGDDFTQTDYQQDVYHDFCKVKDACYSDKYVKMLRMTFDEAVSHFRDETIDLLHIDGSHHYEDVQHDFVTWKNKVKKDGIILFHDISPDKIDGQTMGSCQFWRELTEENPYHLQFDFSMGLGILFLCEETYEEFKNSYVPVHYQALNNTYDVELKDEMRKAHFKLLDADFYISSLKEQIEIKDTHLRRYEKSTQEKDLYISRLENAVEQVREDYQRTIDGKNAYILKLESERESIKNVYEDTVSQKDAYIKELESLRESVKKDYQKTIEEKDSYILSLESERENIKNAYEDTISQKDAYIKKLEGDEKDLQEMYHSALLENEKQVAQMEEEVQAYRRSYEEIIRSRDDNIKKMKEEMETSCQNYEKRILASEQETKRLETEVLGLCEAVNELQIKYQKTMEYKLSRLLKGKEK
;
A
#
# COMPACT_ATOMS: atom_id res chain seq x y z
N MET A 1 -100.63 11.50 -40.99
CA MET A 1 -99.96 10.63 -39.99
C MET A 1 -99.62 11.39 -38.70
N LYS A 2 -99.53 10.74 -37.52
CA LYS A 2 -98.98 11.36 -36.30
C LYS A 2 -97.48 11.08 -36.24
N TRP A 3 -96.65 12.12 -36.30
CA TRP A 3 -95.19 12.01 -36.17
C TRP A 3 -94.80 11.76 -34.71
N ASN A 4 -94.04 10.71 -34.46
CA ASN A 4 -93.51 10.39 -33.14
C ASN A 4 -92.01 10.68 -33.10
N TYR A 5 -91.58 11.33 -32.03
CA TYR A 5 -90.17 11.62 -31.75
C TYR A 5 -89.63 10.59 -30.79
N TYR A 6 -88.55 9.93 -31.18
CA TYR A 6 -87.90 8.92 -30.36
C TYR A 6 -86.56 9.44 -29.82
N SER A 7 -86.03 8.73 -28.82
CA SER A 7 -84.71 9.00 -28.25
C SER A 7 -83.91 7.69 -28.27
N PRO A 8 -83.38 7.30 -29.44
CA PRO A 8 -82.67 6.05 -29.59
C PRO A 8 -81.34 6.03 -28.84
N GLU A 9 -80.92 4.84 -28.44
CA GLU A 9 -79.51 4.57 -28.12
C GLU A 9 -78.91 3.84 -29.31
N PHE A 10 -77.96 4.47 -30.00
CA PHE A 10 -77.31 3.87 -31.16
C PHE A 10 -76.23 2.89 -30.72
N GLU A 11 -76.43 1.58 -30.94
CA GLU A 11 -75.51 0.54 -30.48
C GLU A 11 -74.12 0.68 -31.11
N CYS A 12 -74.04 1.21 -32.33
CA CYS A 12 -72.79 1.46 -33.03
C CYS A 12 -71.84 2.41 -32.29
N ASP A 13 -72.38 3.31 -31.45
CA ASP A 13 -71.58 4.25 -30.66
C ASP A 13 -70.72 3.52 -29.61
N LYS A 14 -71.07 2.29 -29.22
CA LYS A 14 -70.25 1.49 -28.28
C LYS A 14 -68.96 0.95 -28.92
N ILE A 15 -68.89 0.94 -30.24
CA ILE A 15 -67.78 0.33 -31.00
C ILE A 15 -66.91 1.39 -31.63
N ASN A 16 -67.52 2.44 -32.19
CA ASN A 16 -66.81 3.51 -32.87
C ASN A 16 -67.44 4.87 -32.55
N VAL A 17 -67.39 5.25 -31.27
CA VAL A 17 -68.01 6.50 -30.78
C VAL A 17 -67.47 7.72 -31.51
N ASP A 18 -66.15 7.82 -31.69
CA ASP A 18 -65.54 9.05 -32.18
C ASP A 18 -65.94 9.32 -33.63
N LEU A 19 -65.83 8.34 -34.52
CA LEU A 19 -66.12 8.55 -35.94
C LEU A 19 -67.61 8.70 -36.24
N LEU A 20 -68.50 8.14 -35.41
CA LEU A 20 -69.94 8.22 -35.62
C LEU A 20 -70.57 9.44 -34.93
N ARG A 21 -70.05 9.81 -33.75
CA ARG A 21 -70.53 10.95 -32.95
C ARG A 21 -70.00 12.27 -33.53
N TYR A 22 -68.75 12.32 -33.98
CA TYR A 22 -68.17 13.55 -34.55
C TYR A 22 -68.29 13.63 -36.09
N SER A 23 -69.06 12.73 -36.72
CA SER A 23 -69.34 12.77 -38.15
C SER A 23 -70.06 14.07 -38.55
N PRO A 24 -69.78 14.64 -39.74
CA PRO A 24 -70.57 15.75 -40.31
C PRO A 24 -72.07 15.47 -40.30
N TRP A 25 -72.47 14.22 -40.56
CA TRP A 25 -73.86 13.76 -40.60
C TRP A 25 -74.53 13.58 -39.21
N SER A 26 -73.76 13.65 -38.11
CA SER A 26 -74.19 13.20 -36.78
C SER A 26 -75.46 13.86 -36.24
N GLY A 27 -75.70 15.14 -36.56
CA GLY A 27 -76.91 15.86 -36.16
C GLY A 27 -78.20 15.36 -36.81
N HIS A 28 -78.10 14.64 -37.92
CA HIS A 28 -79.25 14.12 -38.66
C HIS A 28 -79.68 12.71 -38.20
N ARG A 29 -78.93 12.06 -37.30
CA ARG A 29 -79.19 10.69 -36.85
C ARG A 29 -80.59 10.50 -36.24
N ASN A 30 -81.02 11.43 -35.38
CA ASN A 30 -82.37 11.38 -34.78
C ASN A 30 -83.46 11.59 -35.83
N PHE A 31 -83.21 12.46 -36.82
CA PHE A 31 -84.16 12.71 -37.89
C PHE A 31 -84.37 11.47 -38.76
N ILE A 32 -83.29 10.85 -39.27
CA ILE A 32 -83.40 9.69 -40.13
C ILE A 32 -83.97 8.47 -39.37
N TYR A 33 -83.64 8.32 -38.08
CA TYR A 33 -84.21 7.30 -37.21
C TYR A 33 -85.74 7.45 -37.08
N ASP A 34 -86.21 8.67 -36.79
CA ASP A 34 -87.64 8.97 -36.71
C ASP A 34 -88.34 8.84 -38.06
N LEU A 35 -87.69 9.24 -39.16
CA LEU A 35 -88.22 9.08 -40.51
C LEU A 35 -88.47 7.61 -40.83
N MET A 36 -87.51 6.74 -40.54
CA MET A 36 -87.67 5.30 -40.69
C MET A 36 -88.80 4.74 -39.83
N ALA A 37 -88.87 5.15 -38.57
CA ALA A 37 -89.86 4.67 -37.60
C ALA A 37 -91.31 5.05 -37.97
N ASN A 38 -91.48 6.30 -38.42
CA ASN A 38 -92.77 6.83 -38.80
C ASN A 38 -93.14 6.36 -40.22
N TRP A 39 -92.34 6.69 -41.23
CA TRP A 39 -92.72 6.45 -42.63
C TRP A 39 -92.60 4.99 -43.09
N LYS A 40 -91.72 4.20 -42.45
CA LYS A 40 -91.51 2.76 -42.71
C LYS A 40 -91.24 2.43 -44.19
N PRO A 41 -90.27 3.09 -44.84
CA PRO A 41 -89.90 2.79 -46.24
C PRO A 41 -89.46 1.33 -46.39
N HIS A 42 -89.79 0.68 -47.50
CA HIS A 42 -89.42 -0.72 -47.72
C HIS A 42 -88.00 -0.87 -48.27
N THR A 43 -87.62 -0.06 -49.26
CA THR A 43 -86.29 -0.06 -49.86
C THR A 43 -85.62 1.28 -49.60
N VAL A 44 -84.49 1.25 -48.90
CA VAL A 44 -83.66 2.44 -48.64
C VAL A 44 -82.31 2.24 -49.31
N VAL A 45 -81.88 3.22 -50.09
CA VAL A 45 -80.58 3.20 -50.76
C VAL A 45 -79.81 4.45 -50.39
N GLU A 46 -78.54 4.27 -50.05
CA GLU A 46 -77.58 5.35 -49.79
C GLU A 46 -76.41 5.23 -50.77
N LEU A 47 -76.06 6.37 -51.38
CA LEU A 47 -74.91 6.53 -52.25
C LEU A 47 -73.85 7.33 -51.48
N GLY A 48 -72.77 6.64 -51.09
CA GLY A 48 -71.77 7.17 -50.16
C GLY A 48 -72.15 6.85 -48.73
N SER A 49 -71.48 5.85 -48.15
CA SER A 49 -71.75 5.36 -46.79
C SER A 49 -70.60 5.62 -45.83
N TYR A 50 -69.37 5.86 -46.33
CA TYR A 50 -68.21 6.24 -45.52
C TYR A 50 -68.05 5.36 -44.25
N TYR A 51 -67.93 5.96 -43.06
CA TYR A 51 -67.91 5.24 -41.76
C TYR A 51 -69.29 4.79 -41.25
N GLY A 52 -70.38 5.18 -41.90
CA GLY A 52 -71.73 4.64 -41.67
C GLY A 52 -72.61 5.39 -40.69
N CYS A 53 -72.41 6.69 -40.45
CA CYS A 53 -73.21 7.46 -39.49
C CYS A 53 -74.72 7.42 -39.81
N SER A 54 -75.10 7.76 -41.05
CA SER A 54 -76.44 7.66 -41.62
C SER A 54 -76.91 6.20 -41.70
N ALA A 55 -76.11 5.33 -42.30
CA ALA A 55 -76.38 3.90 -42.50
C ALA A 55 -76.75 3.19 -41.18
N PHE A 56 -76.00 3.46 -40.11
CA PHE A 56 -76.24 2.82 -38.81
C PHE A 56 -77.42 3.43 -38.06
N ALA A 57 -77.73 4.72 -38.26
CA ALA A 57 -78.96 5.29 -37.73
C ALA A 57 -80.21 4.67 -38.39
N ILE A 58 -80.15 4.44 -39.71
CA ILE A 58 -81.18 3.70 -40.46
C ILE A 58 -81.26 2.25 -39.95
N ALA A 59 -80.13 1.55 -39.86
CA ALA A 59 -80.08 0.16 -39.41
C ALA A 59 -80.60 -0.03 -37.97
N GLN A 60 -80.30 0.92 -37.08
CA GLN A 60 -80.83 0.92 -35.71
C GLN A 60 -82.37 1.05 -35.72
N ALA A 61 -82.94 1.94 -36.52
CA ALA A 61 -84.40 2.06 -36.64
C ALA A 61 -85.05 0.77 -37.19
N ILE A 62 -84.44 0.16 -38.21
CA ILE A 62 -84.93 -1.12 -38.76
C ILE A 62 -84.96 -2.20 -37.66
N LYS A 63 -83.89 -2.27 -36.86
CA LYS A 63 -83.75 -3.24 -35.77
C LYS A 63 -84.76 -2.98 -34.65
N ASP A 64 -84.84 -1.75 -34.16
CA ASP A 64 -85.63 -1.38 -32.98
C ASP A 64 -87.14 -1.54 -33.22
N PHE A 65 -87.60 -1.20 -34.43
CA PHE A 65 -89.00 -1.31 -34.81
C PHE A 65 -89.34 -2.58 -35.60
N GLN A 66 -88.37 -3.48 -35.81
CA GLN A 66 -88.53 -4.72 -36.58
C GLN A 66 -89.15 -4.46 -37.97
N LEU A 67 -88.66 -3.43 -38.65
CA LEU A 67 -89.20 -3.02 -39.94
C LEU A 67 -88.93 -4.09 -41.00
N LEU A 68 -89.83 -4.19 -41.99
CA LEU A 68 -89.61 -4.98 -43.20
C LEU A 68 -88.67 -4.29 -44.19
N SER A 69 -88.06 -3.18 -43.79
CA SER A 69 -87.16 -2.37 -44.60
C SER A 69 -85.86 -3.13 -44.90
N VAL A 70 -85.30 -2.90 -46.08
CA VAL A 70 -83.94 -3.29 -46.45
C VAL A 70 -83.17 -2.04 -46.83
N PHE A 71 -82.03 -1.85 -46.17
CA PHE A 71 -81.07 -0.80 -46.44
C PHE A 71 -79.96 -1.32 -47.34
N TYR A 72 -79.62 -0.54 -48.37
CA TYR A 72 -78.50 -0.76 -49.28
C TYR A 72 -77.53 0.41 -49.20
N GLY A 73 -76.34 0.21 -48.64
CA GLY A 73 -75.25 1.18 -48.72
C GLY A 73 -74.38 0.87 -49.93
N VAL A 74 -74.29 1.80 -50.87
CA VAL A 74 -73.47 1.71 -52.07
C VAL A 74 -72.28 2.64 -51.90
N ASP A 75 -71.07 2.10 -51.96
CA ASP A 75 -69.85 2.89 -51.86
C ASP A 75 -68.67 2.09 -52.43
N THR A 76 -67.63 2.76 -52.88
CA THR A 76 -66.37 2.10 -53.24
C THR A 76 -65.46 1.88 -52.02
N TRP A 77 -65.67 2.69 -50.97
CA TRP A 77 -64.77 2.93 -49.84
C TRP A 77 -63.35 3.29 -50.28
N ARG A 78 -63.24 4.13 -51.31
CA ARG A 78 -61.95 4.66 -51.80
C ARG A 78 -61.80 6.17 -51.63
N GLY A 79 -62.87 6.87 -51.29
CA GLY A 79 -62.90 8.33 -51.13
C GLY A 79 -62.75 9.10 -52.45
N ASP A 80 -62.79 10.42 -52.29
CA ASP A 80 -62.56 11.45 -53.31
C ASP A 80 -61.46 12.44 -52.83
N ASP A 81 -61.22 13.52 -53.58
CA ASP A 81 -60.17 14.50 -53.24
C ASP A 81 -60.48 15.27 -51.94
N PHE A 82 -61.75 15.38 -51.53
CA PHE A 82 -62.15 16.01 -50.26
C PHE A 82 -61.94 15.08 -49.05
N THR A 83 -61.91 13.76 -49.27
CA THR A 83 -61.83 12.74 -48.20
C THR A 83 -60.54 11.91 -48.26
N GLN A 84 -59.59 12.25 -49.14
CA GLN A 84 -58.38 11.48 -49.40
C GLN A 84 -57.53 11.20 -48.15
N THR A 85 -57.50 12.13 -47.20
CA THR A 85 -56.78 11.96 -45.92
C THR A 85 -57.42 10.94 -45.01
N ASP A 86 -58.74 10.81 -45.06
CA ASP A 86 -59.51 9.99 -44.14
C ASP A 86 -59.44 8.50 -44.53
N TYR A 87 -59.42 8.24 -45.83
CA TYR A 87 -59.27 6.91 -46.42
C TYR A 87 -57.83 6.36 -46.36
N GLN A 88 -56.90 7.04 -45.68
CA GLN A 88 -55.61 6.43 -45.30
C GLN A 88 -55.77 5.33 -44.24
N GLN A 89 -56.89 5.32 -43.52
CA GLN A 89 -57.32 4.24 -42.62
C GLN A 89 -58.21 3.24 -43.38
N ASP A 90 -58.34 2.01 -42.88
CA ASP A 90 -59.21 1.00 -43.51
C ASP A 90 -60.69 1.25 -43.14
N VAL A 91 -61.26 2.33 -43.72
CA VAL A 91 -62.64 2.78 -43.49
C VAL A 91 -63.65 1.64 -43.69
N TYR A 92 -63.44 0.83 -44.73
CA TYR A 92 -64.31 -0.30 -45.02
C TYR A 92 -64.25 -1.35 -43.91
N HIS A 93 -63.05 -1.68 -43.42
CA HIS A 93 -62.90 -2.60 -42.31
C HIS A 93 -63.60 -2.11 -41.04
N ASP A 94 -63.45 -0.83 -40.70
CA ASP A 94 -64.09 -0.25 -39.51
C ASP A 94 -65.62 -0.18 -39.65
N PHE A 95 -66.12 0.16 -40.84
CA PHE A 95 -67.55 0.06 -41.15
C PHE A 95 -68.05 -1.37 -40.94
N CYS A 96 -67.38 -2.37 -41.53
CA CYS A 96 -67.78 -3.78 -41.41
C CYS A 96 -67.75 -4.25 -39.96
N LYS A 97 -66.74 -3.87 -39.18
CA LYS A 97 -66.62 -4.20 -37.76
C LYS A 97 -67.83 -3.73 -36.96
N VAL A 98 -68.28 -2.49 -37.18
CA VAL A 98 -69.49 -1.96 -36.53
C VAL A 98 -70.73 -2.69 -37.01
N LYS A 99 -70.88 -2.82 -38.34
CA LYS A 99 -72.03 -3.49 -38.96
C LYS A 99 -72.20 -4.92 -38.45
N ASP A 100 -71.13 -5.73 -38.43
CA ASP A 100 -71.18 -7.14 -38.06
C ASP A 100 -71.47 -7.36 -36.58
N ALA A 101 -71.08 -6.40 -35.73
CA ALA A 101 -71.31 -6.47 -34.31
C ALA A 101 -72.72 -6.01 -33.90
N CYS A 102 -73.31 -5.04 -34.61
CA CYS A 102 -74.58 -4.41 -34.22
C CYS A 102 -75.79 -4.84 -35.05
N TYR A 103 -75.59 -5.18 -36.33
CA TYR A 103 -76.68 -5.30 -37.32
C TYR A 103 -76.57 -6.55 -38.20
N SER A 104 -77.69 -6.98 -38.79
CA SER A 104 -77.74 -8.20 -39.60
C SER A 104 -77.65 -7.93 -41.10
N ASP A 105 -76.90 -8.79 -41.80
CA ASP A 105 -76.91 -8.91 -43.26
C ASP A 105 -78.29 -9.16 -43.87
N LYS A 106 -79.30 -9.53 -43.08
CA LYS A 106 -80.65 -9.71 -43.59
C LYS A 106 -81.27 -8.41 -44.10
N TYR A 107 -80.98 -7.29 -43.44
CA TYR A 107 -81.60 -5.99 -43.72
C TYR A 107 -80.58 -4.87 -43.96
N VAL A 108 -79.29 -5.07 -43.65
CA VAL A 108 -78.21 -4.15 -44.03
C VAL A 108 -77.39 -4.81 -45.13
N LYS A 109 -77.46 -4.29 -46.35
CA LYS A 109 -76.76 -4.81 -47.53
C LYS A 109 -75.71 -3.81 -47.98
N MET A 110 -74.46 -4.24 -48.07
CA MET A 110 -73.37 -3.39 -48.55
C MET A 110 -72.99 -3.77 -49.97
N LEU A 111 -73.02 -2.80 -50.88
CA LEU A 111 -72.64 -2.96 -52.28
C LEU A 111 -71.33 -2.20 -52.52
N ARG A 112 -70.22 -2.94 -52.52
CA ARG A 112 -68.87 -2.38 -52.73
C ARG A 112 -68.56 -2.20 -54.21
N MET A 113 -69.06 -1.13 -54.80
CA MET A 113 -69.01 -0.83 -56.24
C MET A 113 -69.33 0.64 -56.50
N THR A 114 -69.19 1.11 -57.73
CA THR A 114 -69.60 2.48 -58.08
C THR A 114 -71.12 2.60 -58.15
N PHE A 115 -71.64 3.83 -58.08
CA PHE A 115 -73.07 4.08 -58.19
C PHE A 115 -73.62 3.67 -59.57
N ASP A 116 -72.86 3.90 -60.64
CA ASP A 116 -73.19 3.48 -62.00
C ASP A 116 -73.27 1.96 -62.17
N GLU A 117 -72.45 1.20 -61.45
CA GLU A 117 -72.52 -0.26 -61.45
C GLU A 117 -73.79 -0.71 -60.69
N ALA A 118 -74.04 -0.11 -59.53
CA ALA A 118 -75.12 -0.50 -58.62
C ALA A 118 -76.51 -0.18 -59.15
N VAL A 119 -76.71 0.90 -59.92
CA VAL A 119 -78.03 1.35 -60.39
C VAL A 119 -78.77 0.26 -61.18
N SER A 120 -78.03 -0.64 -61.85
CA SER A 120 -78.56 -1.76 -62.62
C SER A 120 -79.22 -2.85 -61.76
N HIS A 121 -78.90 -2.90 -60.45
CA HIS A 121 -79.48 -3.83 -59.50
C HIS A 121 -80.87 -3.41 -59.01
N PHE A 122 -81.26 -2.15 -59.25
CA PHE A 122 -82.52 -1.59 -58.82
C PHE A 122 -83.48 -1.39 -60.01
N ARG A 123 -84.72 -1.84 -59.83
CA ARG A 123 -85.78 -1.61 -60.82
C ARG A 123 -86.32 -0.20 -60.69
N ASP A 124 -86.85 0.33 -61.78
CA ASP A 124 -87.50 1.65 -61.78
C ASP A 124 -88.66 1.67 -60.79
N GLU A 125 -88.86 2.81 -60.13
CA GLU A 125 -89.94 3.04 -59.16
C GLU A 125 -90.00 1.97 -58.03
N THR A 126 -88.85 1.55 -57.48
CA THR A 126 -88.80 0.57 -56.37
C THR A 126 -88.13 1.06 -55.09
N ILE A 127 -87.35 2.14 -55.16
CA ILE A 127 -86.70 2.75 -54.00
C ILE A 127 -87.69 3.70 -53.33
N ASP A 128 -87.92 3.53 -52.03
CA ASP A 128 -88.74 4.45 -51.25
C ASP A 128 -87.92 5.67 -50.86
N LEU A 129 -86.74 5.44 -50.27
CA LEU A 129 -85.84 6.48 -49.80
C LEU A 129 -84.48 6.36 -50.51
N LEU A 130 -84.07 7.41 -51.21
CA LEU A 130 -82.73 7.54 -51.77
C LEU A 130 -81.97 8.60 -50.97
N HIS A 131 -80.74 8.30 -50.56
CA HIS A 131 -79.84 9.25 -49.92
C HIS A 131 -78.60 9.43 -50.80
N ILE A 132 -78.30 10.68 -51.17
CA ILE A 132 -77.16 11.07 -52.00
C ILE A 132 -76.17 11.84 -51.13
N ASP A 133 -75.02 11.22 -50.85
CA ASP A 133 -73.95 11.70 -49.95
C ASP A 133 -72.58 11.13 -50.42
N GLY A 134 -72.35 11.20 -51.73
CA GLY A 134 -71.25 10.50 -52.41
C GLY A 134 -70.02 11.36 -52.69
N SER A 135 -70.07 12.13 -53.79
CA SER A 135 -69.00 13.04 -54.20
C SER A 135 -69.36 14.48 -53.83
N HIS A 136 -68.33 15.29 -53.57
CA HIS A 136 -68.49 16.71 -53.28
C HIS A 136 -68.39 17.60 -54.53
N HIS A 137 -68.27 17.01 -55.72
CA HIS A 137 -68.25 17.74 -57.00
C HIS A 137 -69.66 17.90 -57.58
N TYR A 138 -69.96 19.07 -58.14
CA TYR A 138 -71.29 19.39 -58.65
C TYR A 138 -71.74 18.42 -59.76
N GLU A 139 -70.83 18.14 -60.71
CA GLU A 139 -71.12 17.28 -61.85
C GLU A 139 -71.46 15.84 -61.43
N ASP A 140 -70.78 15.33 -60.39
CA ASP A 140 -71.02 13.99 -59.86
C ASP A 140 -72.38 13.92 -59.15
N VAL A 141 -72.70 14.89 -58.28
CA VAL A 141 -74.00 14.95 -57.59
C VAL A 141 -75.15 15.07 -58.58
N GLN A 142 -75.00 15.91 -59.61
CA GLN A 142 -75.98 16.04 -60.68
C GLN A 142 -76.16 14.72 -61.45
N HIS A 143 -75.05 14.06 -61.82
CA HIS A 143 -75.06 12.77 -62.52
C HIS A 143 -75.76 11.69 -61.68
N ASP A 144 -75.45 11.60 -60.39
CA ASP A 144 -76.07 10.65 -59.47
C ASP A 144 -77.57 10.87 -59.35
N PHE A 145 -78.00 12.12 -59.17
CA PHE A 145 -79.43 12.43 -59.14
C PHE A 145 -80.14 12.03 -60.43
N VAL A 146 -79.62 12.44 -61.59
CA VAL A 146 -80.26 12.15 -62.89
C VAL A 146 -80.32 10.64 -63.15
N THR A 147 -79.27 9.91 -62.78
CA THR A 147 -79.16 8.46 -62.98
C THR A 147 -80.09 7.68 -62.06
N TRP A 148 -80.23 8.11 -60.80
CA TRP A 148 -80.98 7.36 -59.79
C TRP A 148 -82.44 7.80 -59.60
N LYS A 149 -82.83 9.03 -60.01
CA LYS A 149 -84.19 9.56 -59.77
C LYS A 149 -85.30 8.62 -60.27
N ASN A 150 -85.13 7.99 -61.43
CA ASN A 150 -86.14 7.08 -62.00
C ASN A 150 -86.27 5.74 -61.25
N LYS A 151 -85.31 5.40 -60.38
CA LYS A 151 -85.38 4.24 -59.49
C LYS A 151 -86.25 4.49 -58.26
N VAL A 152 -86.45 5.76 -57.92
CA VAL A 152 -87.26 6.20 -56.78
C VAL A 152 -88.74 6.15 -57.15
N LYS A 153 -89.57 5.69 -56.22
CA LYS A 153 -91.03 5.70 -56.37
C LYS A 153 -91.54 7.12 -56.54
N LYS A 154 -92.70 7.27 -57.17
CA LYS A 154 -93.35 8.58 -57.38
C LYS A 154 -93.71 9.29 -56.09
N ASP A 155 -94.02 8.53 -55.04
CA ASP A 155 -94.29 9.00 -53.68
C ASP A 155 -93.04 8.96 -52.77
N GLY A 156 -91.88 8.65 -53.34
CA GLY A 156 -90.62 8.51 -52.62
C GLY A 156 -89.96 9.83 -52.25
N ILE A 157 -88.91 9.71 -51.44
CA ILE A 157 -88.14 10.83 -50.89
C ILE A 157 -86.68 10.69 -51.31
N ILE A 158 -86.05 11.81 -51.67
CA ILE A 158 -84.63 11.90 -51.96
C ILE A 158 -83.98 12.85 -50.96
N LEU A 159 -82.93 12.38 -50.29
CA LEU A 159 -82.12 13.15 -49.35
C LEU A 159 -80.80 13.56 -50.00
N PHE A 160 -80.35 14.77 -49.71
CA PHE A 160 -79.06 15.32 -50.13
C PHE A 160 -78.29 15.83 -48.93
N HIS A 161 -77.07 15.34 -48.71
CA HIS A 161 -76.16 15.91 -47.73
C HIS A 161 -75.35 17.09 -48.29
N ASP A 162 -74.61 17.76 -47.40
CA ASP A 162 -73.60 18.76 -47.73
C ASP A 162 -74.18 19.98 -48.48
N ILE A 163 -75.45 20.28 -48.23
CA ILE A 163 -76.15 21.39 -48.86
C ILE A 163 -75.84 22.75 -48.21
N SER A 164 -75.03 22.77 -47.15
CA SER A 164 -74.64 24.00 -46.45
C SER A 164 -73.87 24.94 -47.39
N PRO A 165 -74.11 26.27 -47.30
CA PRO A 165 -73.32 27.27 -48.03
C PRO A 165 -71.91 27.47 -47.44
N ASP A 166 -71.57 26.76 -46.36
CA ASP A 166 -70.25 26.84 -45.73
C ASP A 166 -69.13 26.46 -46.71
N LYS A 167 -67.95 27.02 -46.48
CA LYS A 167 -66.77 26.78 -47.31
C LYS A 167 -65.82 25.82 -46.62
N ILE A 168 -65.52 24.71 -47.28
CA ILE A 168 -64.48 23.75 -46.89
C ILE A 168 -63.29 23.97 -47.83
N ASP A 169 -62.11 24.23 -47.25
CA ASP A 169 -60.89 24.57 -48.00
C ASP A 169 -61.06 25.68 -49.05
N GLY A 170 -61.91 26.66 -48.71
CA GLY A 170 -62.18 27.82 -49.55
C GLY A 170 -63.21 27.59 -50.67
N GLN A 171 -63.76 26.39 -50.81
CA GLN A 171 -64.75 26.00 -51.82
C GLN A 171 -66.08 25.61 -51.16
N THR A 172 -67.19 25.81 -51.87
CA THR A 172 -68.51 25.32 -51.46
C THR A 172 -68.74 23.95 -52.10
N MET A 173 -69.33 23.01 -51.36
CA MET A 173 -69.64 21.67 -51.87
C MET A 173 -70.60 21.73 -53.06
N GLY A 174 -70.38 20.84 -54.04
CA GLY A 174 -71.18 20.77 -55.27
C GLY A 174 -72.65 20.48 -55.02
N SER A 175 -72.96 19.69 -53.99
CA SER A 175 -74.32 19.40 -53.52
C SER A 175 -75.08 20.65 -53.10
N CYS A 176 -74.44 21.63 -52.44
CA CYS A 176 -75.06 22.92 -52.12
C CYS A 176 -75.48 23.71 -53.37
N GLN A 177 -74.64 23.73 -54.40
CA GLN A 177 -75.00 24.39 -55.67
C GLN A 177 -76.15 23.65 -56.35
N PHE A 178 -76.04 22.33 -56.48
CA PHE A 178 -77.06 21.53 -57.14
C PHE A 178 -78.41 21.56 -56.41
N TRP A 179 -78.39 21.54 -55.07
CA TRP A 179 -79.59 21.65 -54.24
C TRP A 179 -80.35 22.96 -54.50
N ARG A 180 -79.63 24.10 -54.59
CA ARG A 180 -80.26 25.40 -54.90
C ARG A 180 -81.02 25.35 -56.23
N GLU A 181 -80.37 24.87 -57.29
CA GLU A 181 -80.99 24.72 -58.61
C GLU A 181 -82.21 23.79 -58.56
N LEU A 182 -82.08 22.66 -57.84
CA LEU A 182 -83.15 21.68 -57.71
C LEU A 182 -84.39 22.25 -57.00
N THR A 183 -84.20 23.06 -55.97
CA THR A 183 -85.31 23.69 -55.23
C THR A 183 -86.01 24.80 -56.00
N GLU A 184 -85.37 25.41 -57.00
CA GLU A 184 -86.03 26.37 -57.90
C GLU A 184 -87.07 25.67 -58.79
N GLU A 185 -86.82 24.43 -59.18
CA GLU A 185 -87.69 23.64 -60.06
C GLU A 185 -88.69 22.74 -59.32
N ASN A 186 -88.45 22.45 -58.03
CA ASN A 186 -89.23 21.50 -57.25
C ASN A 186 -89.73 22.14 -55.94
N PRO A 187 -91.03 22.48 -55.81
CA PRO A 187 -91.55 23.19 -54.64
C PRO A 187 -91.73 22.31 -53.39
N TYR A 188 -91.70 20.99 -53.55
CA TYR A 188 -91.97 20.03 -52.47
C TYR A 188 -90.66 19.61 -51.79
N HIS A 189 -90.08 20.52 -51.01
CA HIS A 189 -88.82 20.28 -50.34
C HIS A 189 -88.79 20.89 -48.93
N LEU A 190 -87.85 20.40 -48.10
CA LEU A 190 -87.47 20.93 -46.80
C LEU A 190 -85.95 20.87 -46.66
N GLN A 191 -85.38 21.61 -45.73
CA GLN A 191 -83.96 21.50 -45.42
C GLN A 191 -83.66 21.73 -43.94
N PHE A 192 -82.54 21.17 -43.50
CA PHE A 192 -81.86 21.52 -42.26
C PHE A 192 -80.55 22.23 -42.58
N ASP A 193 -80.21 23.25 -41.79
CA ASP A 193 -79.00 24.07 -42.01
C ASP A 193 -77.84 23.69 -41.05
N PHE A 194 -78.04 22.70 -40.19
CA PHE A 194 -77.01 22.19 -39.27
C PHE A 194 -76.36 20.91 -39.82
N SER A 195 -75.23 20.50 -39.25
CA SER A 195 -74.54 19.25 -39.65
C SER A 195 -74.21 19.18 -41.14
N MET A 196 -73.60 20.24 -41.69
CA MET A 196 -73.33 20.44 -43.13
C MET A 196 -74.58 20.47 -44.03
N GLY A 197 -75.75 20.43 -43.42
CA GLY A 197 -77.03 20.65 -44.05
C GLY A 197 -77.58 19.38 -44.71
N LEU A 198 -78.91 19.26 -44.66
CA LEU A 198 -79.62 18.12 -45.22
C LEU A 198 -80.85 18.61 -46.00
N GLY A 199 -80.85 18.38 -47.31
CA GLY A 199 -81.97 18.61 -48.20
C GLY A 199 -82.90 17.41 -48.25
N ILE A 200 -84.21 17.65 -48.18
CA ILE A 200 -85.25 16.63 -48.26
C ILE A 200 -86.16 16.98 -49.43
N LEU A 201 -86.09 16.22 -50.51
CA LEU A 201 -86.91 16.37 -51.70
C LEU A 201 -88.03 15.31 -51.70
N PHE A 202 -89.26 15.75 -51.91
CA PHE A 202 -90.43 14.89 -52.04
C PHE A 202 -90.86 14.84 -53.51
N LEU A 203 -91.03 13.64 -54.07
CA LEU A 203 -91.46 13.49 -55.46
C LEU A 203 -92.99 13.60 -55.64
N CYS A 204 -93.74 13.63 -54.53
CA CYS A 204 -95.19 13.77 -54.51
C CYS A 204 -95.65 14.84 -53.51
N GLU A 205 -96.60 15.67 -53.94
CA GLU A 205 -97.24 16.72 -53.12
C GLU A 205 -97.93 16.14 -51.88
N GLU A 206 -98.60 14.99 -52.01
CA GLU A 206 -99.32 14.35 -50.91
C GLU A 206 -98.36 13.91 -49.80
N THR A 207 -97.23 13.28 -50.16
CA THR A 207 -96.19 12.89 -49.20
C THR A 207 -95.59 14.12 -48.51
N TYR A 208 -95.36 15.20 -49.26
CA TYR A 208 -94.84 16.46 -48.72
C TYR A 208 -95.79 17.09 -47.72
N GLU A 209 -97.07 17.25 -48.08
CA GLU A 209 -98.07 17.86 -47.21
C GLU A 209 -98.36 16.98 -45.99
N GLU A 210 -98.38 15.65 -46.13
CA GLU A 210 -98.51 14.76 -44.98
C GLU A 210 -97.32 14.90 -44.01
N PHE A 211 -96.09 14.91 -44.54
CA PHE A 211 -94.90 15.09 -43.72
C PHE A 211 -94.94 16.44 -43.02
N LYS A 212 -95.11 17.53 -43.79
CA LYS A 212 -95.10 18.92 -43.32
C LYS A 212 -96.12 19.19 -42.22
N ASN A 213 -97.32 18.62 -42.33
CA ASN A 213 -98.37 18.79 -41.34
C ASN A 213 -98.19 17.91 -40.09
N SER A 214 -97.31 16.90 -40.16
CA SER A 214 -97.10 15.95 -39.06
C SER A 214 -95.91 16.31 -38.16
N TYR A 215 -94.86 16.95 -38.69
CA TYR A 215 -93.62 17.25 -37.95
C TYR A 215 -93.55 18.70 -37.42
N VAL A 216 -92.78 18.89 -36.35
CA VAL A 216 -92.46 20.16 -35.70
C VAL A 216 -91.10 20.66 -36.22
N PRO A 217 -91.05 21.78 -36.96
CA PRO A 217 -89.83 22.25 -37.64
C PRO A 217 -88.60 22.46 -36.75
N VAL A 218 -88.80 22.90 -35.51
CA VAL A 218 -87.70 23.27 -34.60
C VAL A 218 -87.14 22.11 -33.77
N HIS A 219 -87.76 20.93 -33.83
CA HIS A 219 -87.41 19.82 -32.93
C HIS A 219 -85.98 19.32 -33.14
N TYR A 220 -85.62 18.98 -34.37
CA TYR A 220 -84.28 18.46 -34.68
C TYR A 220 -83.19 19.53 -34.56
N GLN A 221 -83.50 20.79 -34.86
CA GLN A 221 -82.59 21.91 -34.58
C GLN A 221 -82.29 22.03 -33.08
N ALA A 222 -83.29 21.89 -32.21
CA ALA A 222 -83.09 21.98 -30.76
C ALA A 222 -82.25 20.80 -30.22
N LEU A 223 -82.46 19.59 -30.75
CA LEU A 223 -81.62 18.43 -30.44
C LEU A 223 -80.18 18.66 -30.89
N ASN A 224 -79.97 19.12 -32.13
CA ASN A 224 -78.64 19.40 -32.65
C ASN A 224 -77.94 20.50 -31.84
N ASN A 225 -78.63 21.58 -31.47
CA ASN A 225 -78.05 22.65 -30.66
C ASN A 225 -77.59 22.15 -29.28
N THR A 226 -78.34 21.22 -28.69
CA THR A 226 -77.97 20.60 -27.40
C THR A 226 -76.71 19.75 -27.58
N TYR A 227 -76.71 18.94 -28.63
CA TYR A 227 -75.58 18.09 -28.99
C TYR A 227 -74.29 18.90 -29.28
N ASP A 228 -74.39 19.98 -30.05
CA ASP A 228 -73.27 20.89 -30.32
C ASP A 228 -72.65 21.47 -29.04
N VAL A 229 -73.48 21.78 -28.03
CA VAL A 229 -72.99 22.30 -26.74
C VAL A 229 -72.19 21.22 -25.99
N GLU A 230 -72.67 19.98 -26.00
CA GLU A 230 -71.97 18.84 -25.41
C GLU A 230 -70.63 18.58 -26.11
N LEU A 231 -70.62 18.52 -27.44
CA LEU A 231 -69.39 18.31 -28.22
C LEU A 231 -68.37 19.43 -27.98
N LYS A 232 -68.81 20.69 -27.95
CA LYS A 232 -67.93 21.84 -27.65
C LYS A 232 -67.33 21.75 -26.25
N ASP A 233 -68.06 21.26 -25.26
CA ASP A 233 -67.53 21.05 -23.92
C ASP A 233 -66.53 19.89 -23.85
N GLU A 234 -66.81 18.78 -24.54
CA GLU A 234 -65.89 17.64 -24.68
C GLU A 234 -64.59 18.06 -25.38
N MET A 235 -64.67 18.77 -26.50
CA MET A 235 -63.50 19.30 -27.22
C MET A 235 -62.69 20.24 -26.34
N ARG A 236 -63.34 21.12 -25.56
CA ARG A 236 -62.66 22.01 -24.61
C ARG A 236 -61.89 21.23 -23.55
N LYS A 237 -62.49 20.18 -22.98
CA LYS A 237 -61.82 19.30 -21.99
C LYS A 237 -60.64 18.56 -22.62
N ALA A 238 -60.80 18.06 -23.85
CA ALA A 238 -59.73 17.38 -24.58
C ALA A 238 -58.56 18.33 -24.87
N HIS A 239 -58.86 19.58 -25.26
CA HIS A 239 -57.84 20.62 -25.49
C HIS A 239 -56.98 20.87 -24.25
N PHE A 240 -57.58 21.04 -23.07
CA PHE A 240 -56.79 21.23 -21.83
C PHE A 240 -55.95 20.00 -21.48
N LYS A 241 -56.45 18.78 -21.68
CA LYS A 241 -55.66 17.56 -21.49
C LYS A 241 -54.45 17.49 -22.42
N LEU A 242 -54.62 17.92 -23.68
CA LEU A 242 -53.53 18.00 -24.66
C LEU A 242 -52.48 19.03 -24.23
N LEU A 243 -52.90 20.22 -23.80
CA LEU A 243 -51.98 21.25 -23.30
C LEU A 243 -51.17 20.76 -22.08
N ASP A 244 -51.81 20.07 -21.13
CA ASP A 244 -51.13 19.48 -19.97
C ASP A 244 -50.11 18.42 -20.41
N ALA A 245 -50.47 17.58 -21.38
CA ALA A 245 -49.57 16.57 -21.95
C ALA A 245 -48.37 17.22 -22.67
N ASP A 246 -48.59 18.27 -23.46
CA ASP A 246 -47.54 19.01 -24.14
C ASP A 246 -46.58 19.69 -23.16
N PHE A 247 -47.11 20.24 -22.07
CA PHE A 247 -46.30 20.78 -20.98
C PHE A 247 -45.43 19.69 -20.34
N TYR A 248 -46.02 18.52 -20.05
CA TYR A 248 -45.29 17.39 -19.47
C TYR A 248 -44.20 16.86 -20.40
N ILE A 249 -44.50 16.72 -21.70
CA ILE A 249 -43.53 16.33 -22.74
C ILE A 249 -42.37 17.33 -22.81
N SER A 250 -42.68 18.63 -22.74
CA SER A 250 -41.66 19.68 -22.75
C SER A 250 -40.75 19.59 -21.54
N SER A 251 -41.31 19.37 -20.34
CA SER A 251 -40.51 19.14 -19.12
C SER A 251 -39.63 17.90 -19.20
N LEU A 252 -40.14 16.79 -19.78
CA LEU A 252 -39.35 15.57 -19.97
C LEU A 252 -38.18 15.79 -20.95
N LYS A 253 -38.39 16.55 -22.02
CA LYS A 253 -37.32 16.91 -22.97
C LYS A 253 -36.20 17.70 -22.29
N GLU A 254 -36.54 18.66 -21.43
CA GLU A 254 -35.56 19.42 -20.64
C GLU A 254 -34.76 18.50 -19.70
N GLN A 255 -35.43 17.56 -19.03
CA GLN A 255 -34.73 16.59 -18.16
C GLN A 255 -33.78 15.67 -18.93
N ILE A 256 -34.14 15.28 -20.16
CA ILE A 256 -33.26 14.51 -21.04
C ILE A 256 -32.01 15.34 -21.40
N GLU A 257 -32.17 16.61 -21.77
CA GLU A 257 -31.04 17.48 -22.11
C GLU A 257 -30.07 17.69 -20.93
N ILE A 258 -30.61 17.83 -19.71
CA ILE A 258 -29.81 17.89 -18.49
C ILE A 258 -29.02 16.58 -18.30
N LYS A 259 -29.68 15.43 -18.46
CA LYS A 259 -29.03 14.11 -18.34
C LYS A 259 -27.93 13.93 -19.39
N ASP A 260 -28.16 14.30 -20.64
CA ASP A 260 -27.16 14.21 -21.72
C ASP A 260 -25.95 15.11 -21.45
N THR A 261 -26.17 16.26 -20.82
CA THR A 261 -25.09 17.14 -20.39
C THR A 261 -24.27 16.51 -19.26
N HIS A 262 -24.91 15.85 -18.29
CA HIS A 262 -24.20 15.08 -17.26
C HIS A 262 -23.43 13.90 -17.86
N LEU A 263 -24.03 13.15 -18.78
CA LEU A 263 -23.40 12.01 -19.43
C LEU A 263 -22.11 12.42 -20.16
N ARG A 264 -22.15 13.49 -20.95
CA ARG A 264 -20.96 14.06 -21.62
C ARG A 264 -19.86 14.47 -20.63
N ARG A 265 -20.21 15.02 -19.47
CA ARG A 265 -19.23 15.33 -18.41
C ARG A 265 -18.59 14.07 -17.82
N TYR A 266 -19.39 13.02 -17.59
CA TYR A 266 -18.89 11.75 -17.09
C TYR A 266 -17.99 11.05 -18.10
N GLU A 267 -18.35 11.07 -19.39
CA GLU A 267 -17.51 10.55 -20.47
C GLU A 267 -16.16 11.25 -20.51
N LYS A 268 -16.15 12.59 -20.48
CA LYS A 268 -14.92 13.38 -20.44
C LYS A 268 -14.05 13.04 -19.21
N SER A 269 -14.66 12.97 -18.03
CA SER A 269 -13.93 12.62 -16.80
C SER A 269 -13.36 11.20 -16.85
N THR A 270 -14.07 10.27 -17.49
CA THR A 270 -13.60 8.89 -17.68
C THR A 270 -12.40 8.86 -18.62
N GLN A 271 -12.47 9.55 -19.76
CA GLN A 271 -11.34 9.69 -20.69
C GLN A 271 -10.10 10.31 -20.03
N GLU A 272 -10.29 11.34 -19.19
CA GLU A 272 -9.19 11.96 -18.43
C GLU A 272 -8.54 10.98 -17.43
N LYS A 273 -9.36 10.15 -16.77
CA LYS A 273 -8.86 9.10 -15.86
C LYS A 273 -8.11 8.01 -16.63
N ASP A 274 -8.62 7.57 -17.77
CA ASP A 274 -7.97 6.55 -18.60
C ASP A 274 -6.61 7.03 -19.10
N LEU A 275 -6.52 8.30 -19.53
CA LEU A 275 -5.24 8.94 -19.88
C LEU A 275 -4.28 8.99 -18.70
N TYR A 276 -4.77 9.29 -17.50
CA TYR A 276 -3.95 9.33 -16.29
C TYR A 276 -3.44 7.93 -15.90
N ILE A 277 -4.30 6.91 -15.96
CA ILE A 277 -3.94 5.50 -15.72
C ILE A 277 -2.84 5.08 -16.70
N SER A 278 -3.02 5.35 -18.00
CA SER A 278 -2.01 5.01 -19.01
C SER A 278 -0.66 5.68 -18.77
N ARG A 279 -0.64 6.93 -18.28
CA ARG A 279 0.62 7.60 -17.87
C ARG A 279 1.28 6.91 -16.67
N LEU A 280 0.49 6.53 -15.67
CA LEU A 280 1.01 5.82 -14.50
C LEU A 280 1.57 4.45 -14.86
N GLU A 281 0.86 3.69 -15.72
CA GLU A 281 1.32 2.40 -16.21
C GLU A 281 2.67 2.51 -16.92
N ASN A 282 2.82 3.49 -17.82
CA ASN A 282 4.10 3.77 -18.48
C ASN A 282 5.22 4.14 -17.49
N ALA A 283 4.93 4.98 -16.49
CA ALA A 283 5.91 5.36 -15.48
C ALA A 283 6.35 4.16 -14.62
N VAL A 284 5.41 3.28 -14.25
CA VAL A 284 5.70 2.04 -13.53
C VAL A 284 6.59 1.12 -14.37
N GLU A 285 6.32 1.00 -15.67
CA GLU A 285 7.13 0.17 -16.56
C GLU A 285 8.56 0.71 -16.71
N GLN A 286 8.73 2.02 -16.89
CA GLN A 286 10.07 2.63 -16.92
C GLN A 286 10.86 2.35 -15.64
N VAL A 287 10.21 2.50 -14.48
CA VAL A 287 10.84 2.20 -13.19
C VAL A 287 11.21 0.72 -13.11
N ARG A 288 10.34 -0.19 -13.55
CA ARG A 288 10.64 -1.63 -13.60
C ARG A 288 11.86 -1.92 -14.48
N GLU A 289 11.94 -1.33 -15.66
CA GLU A 289 13.08 -1.48 -16.56
C GLU A 289 14.39 -0.95 -15.95
N ASP A 290 14.34 0.21 -15.27
CA ASP A 290 15.50 0.77 -14.56
C ASP A 290 15.98 -0.15 -13.42
N TYR A 291 15.05 -0.68 -12.64
CA TYR A 291 15.35 -1.65 -11.58
C TYR A 291 15.93 -2.93 -12.16
N GLN A 292 15.37 -3.45 -13.26
CA GLN A 292 15.87 -4.65 -13.92
C GLN A 292 17.30 -4.43 -14.44
N ARG A 293 17.58 -3.31 -15.11
CA ARG A 293 18.94 -2.94 -15.53
C ARG A 293 19.92 -2.88 -14.37
N THR A 294 19.49 -2.37 -13.22
CA THR A 294 20.32 -2.33 -12.00
C THR A 294 20.60 -3.74 -11.45
N ILE A 295 19.58 -4.61 -11.43
CA ILE A 295 19.72 -6.01 -11.00
C ILE A 295 20.68 -6.74 -11.94
N ASP A 296 20.50 -6.60 -13.25
CA ASP A 296 21.36 -7.24 -14.26
C ASP A 296 22.81 -6.76 -14.13
N GLY A 297 23.04 -5.46 -13.92
CA GLY A 297 24.36 -4.90 -13.67
C GLY A 297 25.01 -5.44 -12.39
N LYS A 298 24.25 -5.55 -11.30
CA LYS A 298 24.74 -6.15 -10.04
C LYS A 298 25.06 -7.63 -10.21
N ASN A 299 24.22 -8.39 -10.90
CA ASN A 299 24.44 -9.82 -11.16
C ASN A 299 25.71 -10.03 -12.00
N ALA A 300 25.92 -9.22 -13.04
CA ALA A 300 27.15 -9.26 -13.83
C ALA A 300 28.40 -8.97 -13.00
N TYR A 301 28.32 -8.00 -12.07
CA TYR A 301 29.42 -7.69 -11.15
C TYR A 301 29.68 -8.81 -10.14
N ILE A 302 28.63 -9.43 -9.59
CA ILE A 302 28.75 -10.61 -8.71
C ILE A 302 29.43 -11.75 -9.44
N LEU A 303 29.02 -12.09 -10.66
CA LEU A 303 29.65 -13.13 -11.47
C LEU A 303 31.15 -12.87 -11.68
N LYS A 304 31.54 -11.61 -11.90
CA LYS A 304 32.95 -11.22 -12.01
C LYS A 304 33.71 -11.48 -10.71
N LEU A 305 33.17 -11.05 -9.58
CA LEU A 305 33.77 -11.29 -8.26
C LEU A 305 33.85 -12.78 -7.91
N GLU A 306 32.85 -13.57 -8.27
CA GLU A 306 32.85 -15.03 -8.06
C GLU A 306 33.96 -15.70 -8.87
N SER A 307 34.14 -15.29 -10.14
CA SER A 307 35.25 -15.77 -10.98
C SER A 307 36.62 -15.40 -10.41
N GLU A 308 36.81 -14.15 -9.98
CA GLU A 308 38.04 -13.70 -9.33
C GLU A 308 38.30 -14.46 -8.02
N ARG A 309 37.27 -14.66 -7.19
CA ARG A 309 37.36 -15.43 -5.95
C ARG A 309 37.76 -16.87 -6.22
N GLU A 310 37.17 -17.52 -7.22
CA GLU A 310 37.51 -18.91 -7.56
C GLU A 310 38.95 -19.01 -8.09
N SER A 311 39.39 -18.05 -8.90
CA SER A 311 40.79 -17.99 -9.35
C SER A 311 41.76 -17.84 -8.16
N ILE A 312 41.47 -16.96 -7.21
CA ILE A 312 42.29 -16.77 -6.00
C ILE A 312 42.29 -18.03 -5.14
N LYS A 313 41.12 -18.64 -4.97
CA LYS A 313 40.96 -19.88 -4.19
C LYS A 313 41.81 -21.00 -4.79
N ASN A 314 41.78 -21.21 -6.10
CA ASN A 314 42.59 -22.22 -6.78
C ASN A 314 44.09 -21.98 -6.55
N VAL A 315 44.56 -20.74 -6.67
CA VAL A 315 45.97 -20.38 -6.39
C VAL A 315 46.34 -20.65 -4.92
N TYR A 316 45.43 -20.37 -3.99
CA TYR A 316 45.64 -20.63 -2.58
C TYR A 316 45.69 -22.13 -2.28
N GLU A 317 44.78 -22.92 -2.83
CA GLU A 317 44.74 -24.38 -2.71
C GLU A 317 46.02 -25.02 -3.27
N ASP A 318 46.49 -24.58 -4.43
CA ASP A 318 47.78 -25.00 -5.01
C ASP A 318 48.94 -24.67 -4.08
N THR A 319 48.97 -23.46 -3.52
CA THR A 319 50.02 -23.01 -2.60
C THR A 319 50.02 -23.82 -1.31
N VAL A 320 48.85 -24.12 -0.74
CA VAL A 320 48.71 -24.97 0.45
C VAL A 320 49.21 -26.38 0.13
N SER A 321 48.79 -26.96 -1.00
CA SER A 321 49.26 -28.29 -1.42
C SER A 321 50.78 -28.35 -1.59
N GLN A 322 51.40 -27.30 -2.13
CA GLN A 322 52.86 -27.20 -2.24
C GLN A 322 53.54 -27.11 -0.87
N LYS A 323 52.99 -26.31 0.05
CA LYS A 323 53.50 -26.20 1.42
C LYS A 323 53.37 -27.50 2.19
N ASP A 324 52.25 -28.19 2.09
CA ASP A 324 52.03 -29.48 2.76
C ASP A 324 52.99 -30.55 2.23
N ALA A 325 53.25 -30.57 0.92
CA ALA A 325 54.27 -31.45 0.33
C ALA A 325 55.66 -31.16 0.91
N TYR A 326 56.04 -29.88 1.02
CA TYR A 326 57.31 -29.46 1.59
C TYR A 326 57.43 -29.77 3.10
N ILE A 327 56.35 -29.57 3.87
CA ILE A 327 56.30 -29.95 5.30
C ILE A 327 56.53 -31.45 5.44
N LYS A 328 55.86 -32.27 4.62
CA LYS A 328 56.03 -33.73 4.64
C LYS A 328 57.46 -34.16 4.33
N GLU A 329 58.14 -33.47 3.43
CA GLU A 329 59.55 -33.69 3.13
C GLU A 329 60.45 -33.35 4.33
N LEU A 330 60.21 -32.20 4.98
CA LEU A 330 60.93 -31.81 6.20
C LEU A 330 60.68 -32.76 7.37
N GLU A 331 59.45 -33.25 7.54
CA GLU A 331 59.11 -34.23 8.58
C GLU A 331 59.84 -35.56 8.35
N SER A 332 59.89 -36.04 7.10
CA SER A 332 60.66 -37.23 6.74
C SER A 332 62.15 -37.06 7.04
N LEU A 333 62.72 -35.89 6.72
CA LEU A 333 64.11 -35.59 7.01
C LEU A 333 64.37 -35.53 8.52
N ARG A 334 63.50 -34.83 9.28
CA ARG A 334 63.59 -34.74 10.73
C ARG A 334 63.57 -36.12 11.39
N GLU A 335 62.69 -37.02 10.93
CA GLU A 335 62.58 -38.35 11.54
C GLU A 335 63.78 -39.25 11.19
N SER A 336 64.35 -39.08 9.98
CA SER A 336 65.65 -39.68 9.64
C SER A 336 66.76 -39.21 10.59
N VAL A 337 66.90 -37.89 10.76
CA VAL A 337 67.93 -37.30 11.63
C VAL A 337 67.75 -37.73 13.08
N LYS A 338 66.50 -37.77 13.58
CA LYS A 338 66.19 -38.24 14.92
C LYS A 338 66.58 -39.70 15.12
N LYS A 339 66.36 -40.56 14.11
CA LYS A 339 66.77 -41.97 14.14
C LYS A 339 68.30 -42.11 14.22
N ASP A 340 69.03 -41.27 13.48
CA ASP A 340 70.50 -41.28 13.52
C ASP A 340 71.05 -40.82 14.89
N TYR A 341 70.45 -39.78 15.48
CA TYR A 341 70.79 -39.35 16.84
C TYR A 341 70.46 -40.40 17.88
N GLN A 342 69.29 -41.05 17.78
CA GLN A 342 68.89 -42.13 18.69
C GLN A 342 69.88 -43.29 18.65
N LYS A 343 70.31 -43.70 17.46
CA LYS A 343 71.34 -44.73 17.29
C LYS A 343 72.66 -44.33 17.97
N THR A 344 73.06 -43.06 17.81
CA THR A 344 74.29 -42.54 18.45
C THR A 344 74.18 -42.54 19.98
N ILE A 345 73.01 -42.22 20.52
CA ILE A 345 72.75 -42.27 21.97
C ILE A 345 72.85 -43.71 22.48
N GLU A 346 72.21 -44.66 21.80
CA GLU A 346 72.25 -46.09 22.18
C GLU A 346 73.68 -46.67 22.15
N GLU A 347 74.49 -46.27 21.17
CA GLU A 347 75.92 -46.62 21.09
C GLU A 347 76.71 -46.03 22.28
N LYS A 348 76.43 -44.79 22.68
CA LYS A 348 77.09 -44.14 23.82
C LYS A 348 76.64 -44.71 25.18
N ASP A 349 75.36 -44.99 25.36
CA ASP A 349 74.84 -45.57 26.60
C ASP A 349 75.41 -46.98 26.83
N SER A 350 75.55 -47.78 25.77
CA SER A 350 76.22 -49.08 25.85
C SER A 350 77.68 -48.96 26.28
N TYR A 351 78.39 -47.92 25.82
CA TYR A 351 79.77 -47.65 26.22
C TYR A 351 79.87 -47.19 27.69
N ILE A 352 78.96 -46.32 28.14
CA ILE A 352 78.89 -45.87 29.54
C ILE A 352 78.66 -47.05 30.49
N LEU A 353 77.73 -47.96 30.16
CA LEU A 353 77.47 -49.16 30.95
C LEU A 353 78.71 -50.05 31.10
N SER A 354 79.55 -50.13 30.07
CA SER A 354 80.81 -50.89 30.14
C SER A 354 81.82 -50.26 31.11
N LEU A 355 81.92 -48.93 31.12
CA LEU A 355 82.79 -48.18 32.04
C LEU A 355 82.29 -48.22 33.49
N GLU A 356 80.97 -48.18 33.71
CA GLU A 356 80.39 -48.28 35.04
C GLU A 356 80.63 -49.65 35.68
N SER A 357 80.52 -50.73 34.90
CA SER A 357 80.88 -52.08 35.37
C SER A 357 82.35 -52.20 35.76
N GLU A 358 83.25 -51.53 35.02
CA GLU A 358 84.68 -51.54 35.31
C GLU A 358 85.00 -50.74 36.58
N ARG A 359 84.34 -49.59 36.76
CA ARG A 359 84.47 -48.76 37.97
C ARG A 359 84.01 -49.49 39.23
N GLU A 360 82.89 -50.22 39.16
CA GLU A 360 82.35 -50.94 40.32
C GLU A 360 83.24 -52.11 40.75
N ASN A 361 83.85 -52.81 39.77
CA ASN A 361 84.84 -53.86 40.06
C ASN A 361 86.08 -53.32 40.79
N ILE A 362 86.57 -52.14 40.40
CA ILE A 362 87.72 -51.49 41.06
C ILE A 362 87.34 -51.03 42.48
N LYS A 363 86.13 -50.47 42.66
CA LYS A 363 85.65 -49.98 43.95
C LYS A 363 85.58 -51.11 45.00
N ASN A 364 85.03 -52.26 44.63
CA ASN A 364 84.90 -53.41 45.55
C ASN A 364 86.27 -53.93 46.03
N ALA A 365 87.30 -53.92 45.17
CA ALA A 365 88.65 -54.34 45.54
C ALA A 365 89.31 -53.39 46.57
N TYR A 366 89.00 -52.09 46.51
CA TYR A 366 89.51 -51.12 47.48
C TYR A 366 88.80 -51.22 48.84
N GLU A 367 87.48 -51.46 48.87
CA GLU A 367 86.72 -51.61 50.13
C GLU A 367 87.17 -52.84 50.94
N ASP A 368 87.48 -53.97 50.29
CA ASP A 368 88.04 -55.15 50.94
C ASP A 368 89.42 -54.87 51.59
N THR A 369 90.25 -54.07 50.94
CA THR A 369 91.59 -53.71 51.44
C THR A 369 91.50 -52.79 52.66
N ILE A 370 90.55 -51.85 52.67
CA ILE A 370 90.32 -50.92 53.79
C ILE A 370 89.84 -51.69 55.02
N SER A 371 88.89 -52.63 54.85
CA SER A 371 88.33 -53.41 55.96
C SER A 371 89.38 -54.25 56.70
N GLN A 372 90.36 -54.81 55.99
CA GLN A 372 91.46 -55.56 56.61
C GLN A 372 92.42 -54.67 57.42
N LYS A 373 92.62 -53.40 57.02
CA LYS A 373 93.50 -52.46 57.74
C LYS A 373 92.86 -51.92 59.02
N ASP A 374 91.56 -51.63 58.99
CA ASP A 374 90.85 -51.09 60.17
C ASP A 374 90.76 -52.10 61.32
N ALA A 375 90.70 -53.41 61.03
CA ALA A 375 90.74 -54.45 62.05
C ALA A 375 92.09 -54.55 62.79
N TYR A 376 93.19 -54.18 62.13
CA TYR A 376 94.54 -54.22 62.71
C TYR A 376 94.85 -53.00 63.58
N ILE A 377 94.37 -51.82 63.18
CA ILE A 377 94.53 -50.56 63.94
C ILE A 377 93.80 -50.63 65.28
N LYS A 378 92.58 -51.17 65.30
CA LYS A 378 91.76 -51.29 66.51
C LYS A 378 92.36 -52.21 67.59
N LYS A 379 93.26 -53.11 67.22
CA LYS A 379 93.98 -54.01 68.14
C LYS A 379 95.16 -53.31 68.80
N LEU A 380 95.85 -52.43 68.07
CA LEU A 380 97.00 -51.66 68.57
C LEU A 380 96.58 -50.52 69.51
N GLU A 381 95.43 -49.89 69.27
CA GLU A 381 94.89 -48.82 70.14
C GLU A 381 94.41 -49.33 71.51
N GLY A 382 94.09 -50.62 71.64
CA GLY A 382 93.76 -51.25 72.93
C GLY A 382 94.99 -51.47 73.82
N ASP A 383 96.08 -51.96 73.24
CA ASP A 383 97.32 -52.26 73.98
C ASP A 383 98.03 -50.98 74.47
N GLU A 384 97.89 -49.85 73.77
CA GLU A 384 98.45 -48.55 74.17
C GLU A 384 97.73 -47.94 75.38
N LYS A 385 96.41 -48.15 75.49
CA LYS A 385 95.58 -47.60 76.57
C LYS A 385 95.84 -48.29 77.91
N ASP A 386 96.01 -49.62 77.90
CA ASP A 386 96.27 -50.40 79.12
C ASP A 386 97.66 -50.12 79.72
N LEU A 387 98.64 -49.72 78.90
CA LEU A 387 99.99 -49.33 79.36
C LEU A 387 100.03 -47.91 79.98
N GLN A 388 99.18 -46.98 79.52
CA GLN A 388 99.13 -45.61 80.03
C GLN A 388 98.45 -45.52 81.42
N GLU A 389 97.45 -46.37 81.72
CA GLU A 389 96.78 -46.39 83.03
C GLU A 389 97.68 -46.99 84.14
N MET A 390 98.53 -47.97 83.82
CA MET A 390 99.51 -48.52 84.78
C MET A 390 100.62 -47.53 85.17
N TYR A 391 101.09 -46.69 84.23
CA TYR A 391 102.17 -45.73 84.49
C TYR A 391 101.68 -44.53 85.33
N HIS A 392 100.44 -44.08 85.13
CA HIS A 392 99.89 -42.92 85.84
C HIS A 392 99.58 -43.23 87.32
N SER A 393 99.17 -44.46 87.64
CA SER A 393 98.94 -44.91 89.02
C SER A 393 100.22 -44.97 89.88
N ALA A 394 101.37 -45.27 89.28
CA ALA A 394 102.64 -45.40 90.00
C ALA A 394 103.36 -44.05 90.23
N LEU A 395 103.09 -43.04 89.40
CA LEU A 395 103.66 -41.70 89.53
C LEU A 395 102.97 -40.88 90.63
N LEU A 396 101.65 -41.01 90.76
CA LEU A 396 100.82 -40.26 91.70
C LEU A 396 101.03 -40.66 93.19
N GLU A 397 101.46 -41.90 93.44
CA GLU A 397 101.78 -42.42 94.78
C GLU A 397 103.16 -41.92 95.27
N ASN A 398 104.12 -41.73 94.36
CA ASN A 398 105.47 -41.25 94.67
C ASN A 398 105.53 -39.72 94.84
N GLU A 399 104.78 -38.95 94.04
CA GLU A 399 104.73 -37.48 94.19
C GLU A 399 104.05 -37.06 95.51
N LYS A 400 103.10 -37.85 96.02
CA LYS A 400 102.47 -37.64 97.33
C LYS A 400 103.40 -37.88 98.52
N GLN A 401 104.37 -38.78 98.42
CA GLN A 401 105.32 -39.05 99.51
C GLN A 401 106.49 -38.06 99.56
N VAL A 402 106.85 -37.43 98.44
CA VAL A 402 108.00 -36.50 98.37
C VAL A 402 107.62 -35.06 98.75
N ALA A 403 106.44 -34.56 98.38
CA ALA A 403 106.07 -33.17 98.74
C ALA A 403 105.57 -33.02 100.19
N GLN A 404 104.99 -34.07 100.80
CA GLN A 404 104.68 -34.08 102.25
C GLN A 404 105.96 -33.90 103.10
N MET A 405 107.13 -34.33 102.60
CA MET A 405 108.44 -34.06 103.22
C MET A 405 108.96 -32.64 102.95
N GLU A 406 108.60 -32.01 101.82
CA GLU A 406 109.00 -30.63 101.51
C GLU A 406 108.18 -29.58 102.29
N GLU A 407 106.94 -29.91 102.64
CA GLU A 407 106.04 -29.05 103.43
C GLU A 407 106.43 -29.00 104.92
N GLU A 408 106.96 -30.09 105.49
CA GLU A 408 107.54 -30.11 106.85
C GLU A 408 108.89 -29.39 106.96
N VAL A 409 109.73 -29.46 105.91
CA VAL A 409 111.03 -28.75 105.87
C VAL A 409 110.85 -27.24 105.66
N GLN A 410 109.86 -26.80 104.89
CA GLN A 410 109.54 -25.37 104.79
C GLN A 410 108.89 -24.78 106.05
N ALA A 411 108.13 -25.58 106.81
CA ALA A 411 107.58 -25.16 108.11
C ALA A 411 108.68 -24.89 109.16
N TYR A 412 109.76 -25.68 109.17
CA TYR A 412 110.95 -25.42 110.00
C TYR A 412 111.81 -24.24 109.51
N ARG A 413 111.86 -23.99 108.20
CA ARG A 413 112.61 -22.85 107.62
C ARG A 413 111.95 -21.50 107.92
N ARG A 414 110.61 -21.43 107.91
CA ARG A 414 109.84 -20.23 108.29
C ARG A 414 109.97 -19.89 109.78
N SER A 415 110.14 -20.89 110.64
CA SER A 415 110.38 -20.71 112.09
C SER A 415 111.82 -20.23 112.40
N TYR A 416 112.83 -20.64 111.64
CA TYR A 416 114.22 -20.18 111.84
C TYR A 416 114.50 -18.81 111.20
N GLU A 417 113.85 -18.46 110.09
CA GLU A 417 114.00 -17.14 109.47
C GLU A 417 113.33 -16.01 110.28
N GLU A 418 112.28 -16.30 111.06
CA GLU A 418 111.72 -15.34 112.04
C GLU A 418 112.62 -15.11 113.26
N ILE A 419 113.42 -16.12 113.67
CA ILE A 419 114.44 -16.00 114.73
C ILE A 419 115.70 -15.27 114.21
N ILE A 420 116.08 -15.48 112.95
CA ILE A 420 117.17 -14.73 112.30
C ILE A 420 116.75 -13.27 112.03
N ARG A 421 115.49 -13.00 111.64
CA ARG A 421 114.94 -11.63 111.62
C ARG A 421 115.03 -10.95 112.99
N SER A 422 114.72 -11.66 114.09
CA SER A 422 114.84 -11.11 115.45
C SER A 422 116.29 -10.85 115.92
N ARG A 423 117.28 -11.60 115.42
CA ARG A 423 118.70 -11.39 115.72
C ARG A 423 119.36 -10.34 114.84
N ASP A 424 119.05 -10.32 113.54
CA ASP A 424 119.59 -9.36 112.59
C ASP A 424 118.96 -7.97 112.76
N ASP A 425 117.70 -7.88 113.19
CA ASP A 425 117.09 -6.61 113.60
C ASP A 425 117.72 -6.06 114.90
N ASN A 426 118.32 -6.90 115.75
CA ASN A 426 119.09 -6.47 116.94
C ASN A 426 120.56 -6.11 116.60
N ILE A 427 121.19 -6.78 115.63
CA ILE A 427 122.54 -6.44 115.13
C ILE A 427 122.49 -5.17 114.26
N LYS A 428 121.41 -4.96 113.49
CA LYS A 428 121.20 -3.75 112.69
C LYS A 428 120.88 -2.53 113.57
N LYS A 429 120.19 -2.71 114.70
CA LYS A 429 120.01 -1.68 115.74
C LYS A 429 121.30 -1.27 116.45
N MET A 430 122.26 -2.18 116.63
CA MET A 430 123.61 -1.83 117.10
C MET A 430 124.49 -1.20 116.00
N LYS A 431 124.20 -1.48 114.71
CA LYS A 431 124.87 -0.83 113.56
C LYS A 431 124.29 0.55 113.22
N GLU A 432 123.02 0.82 113.55
CA GLU A 432 122.42 2.17 113.55
C GLU A 432 123.26 3.17 114.37
N GLU A 433 124.00 2.74 115.39
CA GLU A 433 124.72 3.69 116.27
C GLU A 433 126.17 3.97 115.85
N MET A 434 126.80 3.07 115.07
CA MET A 434 128.21 3.19 114.68
C MET A 434 128.40 3.85 113.31
N GLU A 435 127.56 3.53 112.32
CA GLU A 435 127.67 4.11 110.96
C GLU A 435 127.14 5.55 110.90
N THR A 436 126.15 5.88 111.73
CA THR A 436 125.70 7.27 111.98
C THR A 436 126.80 8.14 112.60
N SER A 437 127.81 7.54 113.27
CA SER A 437 129.02 8.22 113.74
C SER A 437 130.08 8.34 112.63
N CYS A 438 130.33 7.29 111.84
CA CYS A 438 131.28 7.31 110.73
C CYS A 438 130.87 8.22 109.57
N GLN A 439 129.58 8.27 109.19
CA GLN A 439 129.10 9.16 108.13
C GLN A 439 129.10 10.64 108.54
N ASN A 440 129.06 10.94 109.85
CA ASN A 440 129.33 12.29 110.36
C ASN A 440 130.82 12.68 110.23
N TYR A 441 131.75 11.71 110.20
CA TYR A 441 133.16 11.94 109.86
C TYR A 441 133.41 12.00 108.35
N GLU A 442 132.73 11.18 107.53
CA GLU A 442 132.83 11.26 106.07
C GLU A 442 132.22 12.56 105.50
N LYS A 443 131.15 13.10 106.10
CA LYS A 443 130.68 14.46 105.82
C LYS A 443 131.72 15.55 106.09
N ARG A 444 132.73 15.31 106.94
CA ARG A 444 133.87 16.23 107.18
C ARG A 444 135.05 15.96 106.23
N ILE A 445 135.22 14.72 105.76
CA ILE A 445 136.27 14.35 104.81
C ILE A 445 135.89 14.76 103.37
N LEU A 446 134.64 14.60 102.97
CA LEU A 446 134.18 15.04 101.64
C LEU A 446 134.14 16.58 101.51
N ALA A 447 133.94 17.29 102.62
CA ALA A 447 134.13 18.75 102.69
C ALA A 447 135.60 19.16 102.52
N SER A 448 136.54 18.34 103.01
CA SER A 448 137.98 18.50 102.78
C SER A 448 138.38 18.14 101.34
N GLU A 449 137.79 17.10 100.74
CA GLU A 449 138.08 16.69 99.36
C GLU A 449 137.50 17.68 98.33
N GLN A 450 136.37 18.31 98.61
CA GLN A 450 135.85 19.42 97.79
C GLN A 450 136.72 20.68 97.91
N GLU A 451 137.32 20.95 99.08
CA GLU A 451 138.36 21.98 99.25
C GLU A 451 139.66 21.57 98.50
N THR A 452 139.96 20.27 98.40
CA THR A 452 141.12 19.76 97.64
C THR A 452 140.89 19.90 96.13
N LYS A 453 139.68 19.66 95.63
CA LYS A 453 139.27 19.99 94.26
C LYS A 453 139.29 21.50 93.99
N ARG A 454 138.95 22.32 94.99
CA ARG A 454 139.04 23.79 94.94
C ARG A 454 140.49 24.26 94.80
N LEU A 455 141.42 23.62 95.53
CA LEU A 455 142.86 23.86 95.46
C LEU A 455 143.52 23.26 94.21
N GLU A 456 143.06 22.13 93.68
CA GLU A 456 143.50 21.60 92.38
C GLU A 456 143.11 22.54 91.23
N THR A 457 141.94 23.18 91.32
CA THR A 457 141.51 24.23 90.37
C THR A 457 142.37 25.49 90.52
N GLU A 458 142.90 25.76 91.71
CA GLU A 458 143.82 26.88 92.02
C GLU A 458 145.28 26.59 91.62
N VAL A 459 145.73 25.31 91.66
CA VAL A 459 147.02 24.85 91.12
C VAL A 459 146.99 24.78 89.59
N LEU A 460 145.81 24.57 89.00
CA LEU A 460 145.58 24.87 87.57
C LEU A 460 145.76 26.36 87.27
N GLY A 461 145.42 27.23 88.23
CA GLY A 461 145.78 28.65 88.25
C GLY A 461 147.29 28.92 88.19
N LEU A 462 148.14 27.93 88.45
CA LEU A 462 149.59 28.07 88.32
C LEU A 462 150.13 27.39 87.06
N CYS A 463 149.53 26.29 86.60
CA CYS A 463 149.98 25.61 85.39
C CYS A 463 149.58 26.33 84.09
N GLU A 464 148.38 26.90 84.00
CA GLU A 464 147.97 27.70 82.83
C GLU A 464 148.72 29.04 82.77
N ALA A 465 149.03 29.64 83.93
CA ALA A 465 149.88 30.82 84.03
C ALA A 465 151.36 30.52 83.67
N VAL A 466 151.88 29.33 84.01
CA VAL A 466 153.22 28.88 83.59
C VAL A 466 153.26 28.55 82.09
N ASN A 467 152.20 27.95 81.53
CA ASN A 467 152.12 27.66 80.10
C ASN A 467 151.96 28.95 79.27
N GLU A 468 151.21 29.94 79.75
CA GLU A 468 151.16 31.26 79.13
C GLU A 468 152.49 32.01 79.22
N LEU A 469 153.23 31.91 80.34
CA LEU A 469 154.60 32.43 80.45
C LEU A 469 155.57 31.70 79.49
N GLN A 470 155.32 30.42 79.22
CA GLN A 470 156.08 29.62 78.24
C GLN A 470 155.76 30.05 76.80
N ILE A 471 154.49 30.37 76.50
CA ILE A 471 154.05 30.96 75.21
C ILE A 471 154.56 32.41 75.06
N LYS A 472 154.61 33.18 76.15
CA LYS A 472 155.22 34.52 76.20
C LYS A 472 156.73 34.43 75.94
N TYR A 473 157.40 33.40 76.43
CA TYR A 473 158.82 33.14 76.19
C TYR A 473 159.08 32.69 74.74
N GLN A 474 158.23 31.84 74.17
CA GLN A 474 158.33 31.39 72.78
C GLN A 474 158.01 32.49 71.76
N LYS A 475 156.99 33.33 71.98
CA LYS A 475 156.71 34.47 71.08
C LYS A 475 157.68 35.64 71.24
N THR A 476 158.25 35.85 72.42
CA THR A 476 159.34 36.82 72.62
C THR A 476 160.63 36.34 71.96
N MET A 477 160.86 35.01 71.88
CA MET A 477 161.93 34.44 71.05
C MET A 477 161.63 34.56 69.56
N GLU A 478 160.40 34.30 69.12
CA GLU A 478 160.08 34.27 67.69
C GLU A 478 159.83 35.64 67.05
N TYR A 479 159.44 36.71 67.78
CA TYR A 479 159.41 38.08 67.19
C TYR A 479 160.74 38.81 67.30
N LYS A 480 161.61 38.44 68.24
CA LYS A 480 163.04 38.79 68.13
C LYS A 480 163.71 38.04 66.96
N LEU A 481 163.28 36.82 66.64
CA LEU A 481 163.74 36.09 65.44
C LEU A 481 163.09 36.59 64.16
N SER A 482 161.82 37.01 64.23
CA SER A 482 161.13 37.69 63.16
C SER A 482 161.50 39.16 63.21
N ARG A 483 162.71 39.41 62.77
CA ARG A 483 162.81 40.45 61.76
C ARG A 483 162.61 41.85 62.38
N LEU A 484 163.69 42.50 62.81
CA LEU A 484 165.00 42.40 62.13
C LEU A 484 164.90 42.56 60.58
N LEU A 485 163.69 42.64 60.01
CA LEU A 485 163.17 43.50 58.95
C LEU A 485 162.44 44.64 59.69
N LYS A 486 163.15 45.46 60.47
CA LYS A 486 163.98 46.50 59.86
C LYS A 486 163.32 47.06 58.60
N GLY A 487 162.82 48.27 58.75
CA GLY A 487 163.14 49.32 57.80
C GLY A 487 162.29 49.37 56.54
N LYS A 488 161.27 50.23 56.58
CA LYS A 488 160.96 51.22 55.53
C LYS A 488 159.97 52.26 56.11
N GLU A 489 160.34 53.54 55.98
CA GLU A 489 159.52 54.78 56.12
C GLU A 489 158.97 55.09 57.53
N LYS A 490 159.14 56.26 58.16
CA LYS A 490 159.51 57.61 57.73
C LYS A 490 159.96 58.40 58.97
#